data_AF-A0A1I7VU83-F1
#
_entry.id   AF-A0A1I7VU83-F1
#
_cell.length_a   1.000
_cell.length_b   1.000
_cell.length_c   1.000
_cell.angle_alpha   90.00
_cell.angle_beta   90.00
_cell.angle_gamma   90.00
#
_symmetry.space_group_name_H-M   'P 1'
#
loop_
_entity.id
_entity.type
_entity.pdbx_description
1 polymer ?
#
loop_
_entity_poly.entity_id
_entity_poly.type
_entity_poly.pdbx_seq_one_letter_code
_entity_poly.pdbx_strand_id
1 'polypeptide(L)'
;MSTYSAHGSSLTNFMRTAERDDVLLYVTAAVGILMPGCVYMFYQYAHKLYTGYVEKRESQKREEDLERIMVTIFYAEGRGNAEALAYHIGAHLEYKGLPVVNLADIETATFMKYRGIGLFLMDCTFDGNELESTEWFLEFLEDLAFNQKATNLPCRQMHFAVLGIGDPRSGHKQYNRVARALTRRLNSIGAVALYPLCYICSHSKAGLEKQAAGWASCIAKVVDKYTTRITKCSRSFWYYNSESSSNKSDTDGDEQEFLSDHVDYIHESENDADGDD
;
A
#
# COMPACT_ATOMS: atom_id res chain seq x y z
N MET A 1 -8.21 -72.61 -11.24
CA MET A 1 -6.97 -72.81 -10.46
C MET A 1 -5.81 -72.54 -11.40
N SER A 2 -4.78 -71.74 -11.14
CA SER A 2 -4.48 -70.67 -10.19
C SER A 2 -3.12 -70.15 -10.70
N THR A 3 -3.10 -68.98 -11.33
CA THR A 3 -1.90 -68.40 -11.96
C THR A 3 -1.10 -67.60 -10.94
N TYR A 4 -0.38 -68.25 -10.04
CA TYR A 4 0.53 -67.57 -9.10
C TYR A 4 1.65 -68.51 -8.65
N SER A 5 2.80 -68.52 -9.33
CA SER A 5 4.06 -69.00 -8.76
C SER A 5 5.27 -68.68 -9.66
N ALA A 6 5.56 -67.40 -9.88
CA ALA A 6 6.81 -66.98 -10.53
C ALA A 6 7.63 -65.95 -9.72
N HIS A 7 7.10 -65.46 -8.59
CA HIS A 7 7.79 -64.48 -7.75
C HIS A 7 8.61 -65.09 -6.59
N GLY A 8 8.40 -66.37 -6.26
CA GLY A 8 9.11 -67.04 -5.16
C GLY A 8 10.52 -67.54 -5.49
N SER A 9 10.83 -67.78 -6.77
CA SER A 9 12.15 -68.34 -7.17
C SER A 9 13.25 -67.28 -7.30
N SER A 10 12.90 -66.03 -7.60
CA SER A 10 13.87 -64.94 -7.73
C SER A 10 14.45 -64.54 -6.37
N LEU A 11 13.61 -64.37 -5.35
CA LEU A 11 14.04 -64.01 -3.99
C LEU A 11 14.89 -65.11 -3.32
N THR A 12 14.57 -66.38 -3.57
CA THR A 12 15.31 -67.51 -2.99
C THR A 12 16.67 -67.71 -3.66
N ASN A 13 16.78 -67.46 -4.97
CA ASN A 13 18.06 -67.40 -5.67
C ASN A 13 18.90 -66.17 -5.27
N PHE A 14 18.24 -65.05 -4.95
CA PHE A 14 18.90 -63.84 -4.44
C PHE A 14 19.48 -64.07 -3.03
N MET A 15 18.73 -64.71 -2.12
CA MET A 15 19.20 -65.05 -0.77
C MET A 15 20.40 -65.99 -0.78
N ARG A 16 20.43 -66.97 -1.69
CA ARG A 16 21.57 -67.92 -1.82
C ARG A 16 22.83 -67.30 -2.44
N THR A 17 22.67 -66.19 -3.16
CA THR A 17 23.79 -65.42 -3.74
C THR A 17 24.30 -64.36 -2.77
N ALA A 18 23.43 -63.85 -1.88
CA ALA A 18 23.76 -62.90 -0.82
C ALA A 18 24.59 -63.51 0.34
N GLU A 19 24.65 -64.85 0.44
CA GLU A 19 25.49 -65.57 1.42
C GLU A 19 26.98 -65.55 1.07
N ARG A 20 27.36 -65.00 -0.10
CA ARG A 20 28.75 -64.65 -0.42
C ARG A 20 29.02 -63.23 0.05
N ASP A 21 29.78 -63.09 1.14
CA ASP A 21 30.18 -61.80 1.73
C ASP A 21 30.70 -60.79 0.69
N ASP A 22 31.33 -61.25 -0.40
CA ASP A 22 31.79 -60.41 -1.52
C ASP A 22 30.66 -59.65 -2.24
N VAL A 23 29.48 -60.26 -2.40
CA VAL A 23 28.33 -59.61 -3.06
C VAL A 23 27.77 -58.51 -2.19
N LEU A 24 27.69 -58.75 -0.88
CA LEU A 24 27.26 -57.76 0.10
C LEU A 24 28.27 -56.60 0.15
N LEU A 25 29.58 -56.89 0.12
CA LEU A 25 30.65 -55.87 0.06
C LEU A 25 30.54 -54.99 -1.19
N TYR A 26 30.36 -55.58 -2.37
CA TYR A 26 30.18 -54.85 -3.63
C TYR A 26 28.92 -53.99 -3.66
N VAL A 27 27.81 -54.51 -3.12
CA VAL A 27 26.56 -53.75 -3.01
C VAL A 27 26.73 -52.58 -2.04
N THR A 28 27.40 -52.78 -0.91
CA THR A 28 27.61 -51.73 0.10
C THR A 28 28.54 -50.62 -0.44
N ALA A 29 29.59 -51.00 -1.17
CA ALA A 29 30.48 -50.05 -1.85
C ALA A 29 29.77 -49.26 -2.95
N ALA A 30 28.92 -49.92 -3.76
CA ALA A 30 28.13 -49.28 -4.80
C ALA A 30 27.09 -48.30 -4.19
N VAL A 31 26.44 -48.67 -3.10
CA VAL A 31 25.51 -47.80 -2.36
C VAL A 31 26.26 -46.62 -1.76
N GLY A 32 27.46 -46.82 -1.20
CA GLY A 32 28.29 -45.74 -0.65
C GLY A 32 28.69 -44.67 -1.69
N ILE A 33 28.83 -45.06 -2.96
CA ILE A 33 29.18 -44.14 -4.06
C ILE A 33 27.92 -43.51 -4.70
N LEU A 34 26.85 -44.30 -4.89
CA LEU A 34 25.62 -43.82 -5.53
C LEU A 34 24.73 -42.99 -4.62
N MET A 35 24.67 -43.32 -3.32
CA MET A 35 23.76 -42.65 -2.37
C MET A 35 24.05 -41.14 -2.24
N PRO A 36 25.31 -40.66 -2.08
CA PRO A 36 25.58 -39.23 -2.04
C PRO A 36 25.18 -38.51 -3.35
N GLY A 37 25.39 -39.17 -4.50
CA GLY A 37 24.98 -38.63 -5.80
C GLY A 37 23.48 -38.49 -5.93
N CYS A 38 22.71 -39.52 -5.56
CA CYS A 38 21.25 -39.48 -5.55
C CYS A 38 20.73 -38.41 -4.59
N VAL A 39 21.26 -38.34 -3.36
CA VAL A 39 20.88 -37.33 -2.35
C VAL A 39 21.17 -35.91 -2.86
N TYR A 40 22.33 -35.68 -3.46
CA TYR A 40 22.68 -34.37 -4.03
C TYR A 40 21.73 -33.99 -5.18
N MET A 41 21.34 -34.97 -6.01
CA MET A 41 20.43 -34.72 -7.12
C MET A 41 19.00 -34.40 -6.62
N PHE A 42 18.51 -35.10 -5.60
CA PHE A 42 17.25 -34.79 -4.94
C PHE A 42 17.30 -33.43 -4.23
N TYR A 43 18.41 -33.10 -3.57
CA TYR A 43 18.62 -31.80 -2.94
C TYR A 43 18.58 -30.67 -3.97
N GLN A 44 19.32 -30.79 -5.08
CA GLN A 44 19.30 -29.83 -6.19
C GLN A 44 17.90 -29.67 -6.79
N TYR A 45 17.14 -30.77 -6.92
CA TYR A 45 15.77 -30.72 -7.42
C TYR A 45 14.82 -29.98 -6.46
N ALA A 46 14.84 -30.35 -5.18
CA ALA A 46 14.03 -29.69 -4.14
C ALA A 46 14.41 -28.22 -3.97
N HIS A 47 15.72 -27.91 -4.01
CA HIS A 47 16.23 -26.55 -3.91
C HIS A 47 15.74 -25.69 -5.08
N LYS A 48 15.81 -26.19 -6.33
CA LYS A 48 15.28 -25.46 -7.50
C LYS A 48 13.77 -25.21 -7.43
N LEU A 49 13.00 -26.17 -6.92
CA LEU A 49 11.56 -25.98 -6.71
C LEU A 49 11.29 -24.92 -5.64
N TYR A 50 12.05 -24.93 -4.55
CA TYR A 50 11.90 -23.97 -3.47
C TYR A 50 12.30 -22.56 -3.91
N THR A 51 13.46 -22.39 -4.56
CA THR A 51 13.92 -21.08 -5.04
C THR A 51 12.93 -20.49 -6.04
N GLY A 52 12.41 -21.30 -6.97
CA GLY A 52 11.41 -20.83 -7.93
C GLY A 52 10.07 -20.43 -7.30
N TYR A 53 9.67 -21.07 -6.19
CA TYR A 53 8.47 -20.67 -5.44
C TYR A 53 8.68 -19.34 -4.70
N VAL A 54 9.84 -19.17 -4.06
CA VAL A 54 10.19 -17.94 -3.34
C VAL A 54 10.29 -16.76 -4.31
N GLU A 55 10.97 -16.93 -5.45
CA GLU A 55 11.10 -15.88 -6.47
C GLU A 55 9.74 -15.39 -6.99
N LYS A 56 8.81 -16.32 -7.27
CA LYS A 56 7.44 -15.95 -7.72
C LYS A 56 6.67 -15.19 -6.64
N ARG A 57 6.82 -15.58 -5.38
CA ARG A 57 6.18 -14.91 -4.26
C ARG A 57 6.77 -13.51 -4.04
N GLU A 58 8.08 -13.36 -4.21
CA GLU A 58 8.77 -12.08 -4.10
C GLU A 58 8.42 -11.14 -5.25
N SER A 59 8.28 -11.65 -6.48
CA SER A 59 7.85 -10.83 -7.62
C SER A 59 6.43 -10.30 -7.43
N GLN A 60 5.51 -11.15 -6.98
CA GLN A 60 4.13 -10.75 -6.66
C GLN A 60 4.08 -9.72 -5.55
N LYS A 61 4.84 -9.94 -4.47
CA LYS A 61 4.90 -8.98 -3.35
C LYS A 61 5.48 -7.63 -3.81
N ARG A 62 6.48 -7.64 -4.70
CA ARG A 62 7.05 -6.41 -5.26
C ARG A 62 6.02 -5.67 -6.12
N GLU A 63 5.26 -6.38 -6.93
CA GLU A 63 4.19 -5.79 -7.74
C GLU A 63 3.10 -5.17 -6.86
N GLU A 64 2.65 -5.88 -5.82
CA GLU A 64 1.72 -5.33 -4.82
C GLU A 64 2.29 -4.12 -4.07
N ASP A 65 3.58 -4.16 -3.70
CA ASP A 65 4.25 -3.04 -3.03
C ASP A 65 4.34 -1.82 -3.98
N LEU A 66 4.56 -2.03 -5.28
CA LEU A 66 4.57 -0.95 -6.28
C LEU A 66 3.17 -0.35 -6.47
N GLU A 67 2.13 -1.17 -6.54
CA GLU A 67 0.73 -0.69 -6.61
C GLU A 67 0.35 0.16 -5.38
N ARG A 68 0.87 -0.18 -4.20
CA ARG A 68 0.64 0.58 -2.96
C ARG A 68 1.39 1.91 -2.89
N ILE A 69 2.47 2.03 -3.65
CA ILE A 69 3.32 3.24 -3.69
C ILE A 69 2.88 4.20 -4.80
N MET A 70 2.07 3.73 -5.76
CA MET A 70 1.54 4.56 -6.83
C MET A 70 0.72 5.73 -6.28
N VAL A 71 1.11 6.96 -6.64
CA VAL A 71 0.41 8.19 -6.26
C VAL A 71 -0.46 8.66 -7.42
N THR A 72 -1.75 8.88 -7.15
CA THR A 72 -2.72 9.40 -8.13
C THR A 72 -3.35 10.68 -7.60
N ILE A 73 -3.44 11.71 -8.44
CA ILE A 73 -4.12 12.96 -8.10
C ILE A 73 -5.52 12.92 -8.70
N PHE A 74 -6.52 12.98 -7.83
CA PHE A 74 -7.93 13.09 -8.17
C PHE A 74 -8.37 14.54 -7.96
N TYR A 75 -9.00 15.15 -8.95
CA TYR A 75 -9.56 16.49 -8.80
C TYR A 75 -11.04 16.51 -9.17
N ALA A 76 -11.81 17.25 -8.39
CA ALA A 76 -13.17 17.59 -8.77
C ALA A 76 -13.11 18.83 -9.66
N GLU A 77 -13.61 18.72 -10.89
CA GLU A 77 -13.81 19.89 -11.72
C GLU A 77 -14.75 20.87 -11.00
N GLY A 78 -14.52 22.16 -11.16
CA GLY A 78 -15.19 23.21 -10.41
C GLY A 78 -15.14 24.53 -11.16
N ARG A 79 -15.44 25.65 -10.49
CA ARG A 79 -15.29 26.98 -11.10
C ARG A 79 -13.83 27.46 -11.05
N GLY A 80 -13.04 26.93 -10.10
CA GLY A 80 -11.60 27.14 -10.03
C GLY A 80 -10.81 26.29 -11.03
N ASN A 81 -9.59 26.71 -11.34
CA ASN A 81 -8.65 25.95 -12.18
C ASN A 81 -8.01 24.80 -11.38
N ALA A 82 -8.85 23.91 -10.84
CA ALA A 82 -8.45 22.78 -9.99
C ALA A 82 -7.55 21.80 -10.76
N GLU A 83 -7.79 21.65 -12.07
CA GLU A 83 -6.94 20.88 -12.98
C GLU A 83 -5.52 21.46 -13.05
N ALA A 84 -5.37 22.76 -13.33
CA ALA A 84 -4.04 23.37 -13.37
C ALA A 84 -3.35 23.30 -11.99
N LEU A 85 -4.11 23.40 -10.91
CA LEU A 85 -3.57 23.22 -9.56
C LEU A 85 -3.10 21.78 -9.31
N ALA A 86 -3.84 20.78 -9.79
CA ALA A 86 -3.45 19.38 -9.72
C ALA A 86 -2.12 19.14 -10.46
N TYR A 87 -1.97 19.70 -11.67
CA TYR A 87 -0.71 19.64 -12.42
C TYR A 87 0.42 20.40 -11.72
N HIS A 88 0.12 21.56 -11.13
CA HIS A 88 1.09 22.34 -10.36
C HIS A 88 1.60 21.54 -9.14
N ILE A 89 0.70 20.89 -8.40
CA ILE A 89 1.05 20.00 -7.29
C ILE A 89 1.86 18.80 -7.78
N GLY A 90 1.44 18.18 -8.88
CA GLY A 90 2.15 17.07 -9.52
C GLY A 90 3.58 17.42 -9.90
N ALA A 91 3.81 18.64 -10.40
CA ALA A 91 5.15 19.14 -10.72
C ALA A 91 6.03 19.30 -9.45
N HIS A 92 5.45 19.73 -8.33
CA HIS A 92 6.16 19.88 -7.06
C HIS A 92 6.43 18.58 -6.32
N LEU A 93 5.66 17.53 -6.60
CA LEU A 93 5.85 16.20 -6.00
C LEU A 93 7.05 15.45 -6.59
N GLU A 94 7.67 15.96 -7.66
CA GLU A 94 8.84 15.39 -8.37
C GLU A 94 8.68 13.94 -8.88
N TYR A 95 7.54 13.28 -8.66
CA TYR A 95 7.25 11.99 -9.27
C TYR A 95 7.04 12.20 -10.78
N LYS A 96 7.68 11.37 -11.61
CA LYS A 96 7.51 11.45 -13.06
C LYS A 96 6.18 10.81 -13.45
N GLY A 97 5.33 11.57 -14.15
CA GLY A 97 4.12 11.05 -14.79
C GLY A 97 3.01 10.64 -13.83
N LEU A 98 2.71 11.44 -12.80
CA LEU A 98 1.55 11.17 -11.94
C LEU A 98 0.28 11.23 -12.79
N PRO A 99 -0.59 10.20 -12.70
CA PRO A 99 -1.90 10.28 -13.29
C PRO A 99 -2.73 11.33 -12.55
N VAL A 100 -3.21 12.32 -13.31
CA VAL A 100 -4.18 13.32 -12.88
C VAL A 100 -5.52 12.90 -13.48
N VAL A 101 -6.51 12.63 -12.63
CA VAL A 101 -7.80 12.05 -13.02
C VAL A 101 -8.95 12.92 -12.51
N ASN A 102 -9.89 13.24 -13.38
CA ASN A 102 -11.12 13.92 -13.00
C ASN A 102 -12.04 12.95 -12.24
N LEU A 103 -12.63 13.38 -11.12
CA LEU A 103 -13.60 12.58 -10.37
C LEU A 103 -14.79 12.10 -11.22
N ALA A 104 -15.20 12.91 -12.20
CA ALA A 104 -16.31 12.59 -13.09
C ALA A 104 -16.04 11.36 -13.99
N ASP A 105 -14.77 11.12 -14.33
CA ASP A 105 -14.35 10.08 -15.28
C ASP A 105 -13.92 8.78 -14.57
N ILE A 106 -14.13 8.69 -13.25
CA ILE A 106 -13.71 7.52 -12.47
C ILE A 106 -14.62 6.33 -12.78
N GLU A 107 -14.02 5.27 -13.31
CA GLU A 107 -14.67 3.97 -13.39
C GLU A 107 -14.73 3.31 -12.00
N THR A 108 -15.93 3.05 -11.50
CA THR A 108 -16.17 2.47 -10.16
C THR A 108 -15.45 1.14 -9.96
N ALA A 109 -15.43 0.27 -10.98
CA ALA A 109 -14.75 -1.03 -10.92
C ALA A 109 -13.23 -0.90 -10.74
N THR A 110 -12.63 0.14 -11.31
CA THR A 110 -11.21 0.44 -11.22
C THR A 110 -10.89 1.07 -9.86
N PHE A 111 -11.72 1.99 -9.38
CA PHE A 111 -11.57 2.59 -8.05
C PHE A 111 -11.65 1.56 -6.91
N MET A 112 -12.54 0.58 -7.04
CA MET A 112 -12.73 -0.50 -6.03
C MET A 112 -11.52 -1.40 -5.85
N LYS A 113 -10.62 -1.46 -6.84
CA LYS A 113 -9.39 -2.25 -6.80
C LYS A 113 -8.17 -1.40 -6.48
N TYR A 114 -8.35 -0.09 -6.27
CA TYR A 114 -7.26 0.84 -6.05
C TYR A 114 -6.60 0.60 -4.68
N ARG A 115 -5.27 0.44 -4.69
CA ARG A 115 -4.46 0.15 -3.49
C ARG A 115 -3.38 1.19 -3.20
N GLY A 116 -3.30 2.23 -4.03
CA GLY A 116 -2.26 3.25 -3.96
C GLY A 116 -2.59 4.41 -3.02
N ILE A 117 -1.93 5.53 -3.29
CA ILE A 117 -2.04 6.80 -2.58
C ILE A 117 -2.87 7.78 -3.41
N GLY A 118 -4.10 8.05 -2.99
CA GLY A 118 -5.00 9.01 -3.63
C GLY A 118 -4.91 10.41 -3.02
N LEU A 119 -4.51 11.40 -3.80
CA LEU A 119 -4.52 12.81 -3.42
C LEU A 119 -5.77 13.46 -4.01
N PHE A 120 -6.70 13.92 -3.17
CA PHE A 120 -7.98 14.49 -3.60
C PHE A 120 -7.96 16.02 -3.49
N LEU A 121 -8.23 16.71 -4.60
CA LEU A 121 -8.42 18.15 -4.67
C LEU A 121 -9.91 18.44 -4.84
N MET A 122 -10.49 19.13 -3.87
CA MET A 122 -11.93 19.41 -3.83
C MET A 122 -12.19 20.91 -3.84
N ASP A 123 -12.79 21.43 -4.90
CA ASP A 123 -13.30 22.80 -4.93
C ASP A 123 -14.59 22.90 -4.08
N CYS A 124 -14.56 23.74 -3.06
CA CYS A 124 -15.61 23.97 -2.06
C CYS A 124 -16.16 25.41 -2.11
N THR A 125 -15.99 26.12 -3.23
CA THR A 125 -16.23 27.57 -3.34
C THR A 125 -17.70 28.04 -3.33
N PHE A 126 -18.71 27.17 -3.42
CA PHE A 126 -20.13 27.59 -3.47
C PHE A 126 -21.00 27.04 -2.34
N ASP A 127 -22.09 27.77 -2.06
CA ASP A 127 -23.19 27.45 -1.13
C ASP A 127 -23.81 26.08 -1.42
N GLY A 128 -23.19 25.01 -0.92
CA GLY A 128 -23.83 23.70 -0.71
C GLY A 128 -24.33 22.93 -1.94
N ASN A 129 -24.20 23.44 -3.15
CA ASN A 129 -24.38 22.66 -4.38
C ASN A 129 -23.04 22.01 -4.68
N GLU A 130 -22.93 20.76 -4.25
CA GLU A 130 -21.88 19.87 -4.69
C GLU A 130 -21.96 19.82 -6.24
N LEU A 131 -20.81 19.82 -6.94
CA LEU A 131 -20.87 19.59 -8.38
C LEU A 131 -21.46 18.19 -8.62
N GLU A 132 -22.30 18.03 -9.64
CA GLU A 132 -22.99 16.76 -9.97
C GLU A 132 -22.02 15.55 -9.98
N SER A 133 -20.79 15.76 -10.46
CA SER A 133 -19.72 14.75 -10.44
C SER A 133 -19.23 14.38 -9.03
N THR A 134 -19.17 15.35 -8.14
CA THR A 134 -18.80 15.16 -6.74
C THR A 134 -19.93 14.54 -5.93
N GLU A 135 -21.18 14.96 -6.15
CA GLU A 135 -22.38 14.35 -5.55
C GLU A 135 -22.43 12.87 -5.88
N TRP A 136 -22.35 12.54 -7.17
CA TRP A 136 -22.34 11.16 -7.65
C TRP A 136 -21.24 10.33 -7.00
N PHE A 137 -20.01 10.86 -6.93
CA PHE A 137 -18.89 10.13 -6.32
C PHE A 137 -19.10 9.92 -4.82
N LEU A 138 -19.59 10.94 -4.11
CA LEU A 138 -19.91 10.82 -2.70
C LEU A 138 -21.01 9.78 -2.47
N GLU A 139 -22.11 9.81 -3.25
CA GLU A 139 -23.18 8.80 -3.20
C GLU A 139 -22.64 7.39 -3.44
N PHE A 140 -21.79 7.23 -4.45
CA PHE A 140 -21.10 5.97 -4.71
C PHE A 140 -20.30 5.49 -3.48
N LEU A 141 -19.53 6.36 -2.81
CA LEU A 141 -18.81 6.00 -1.59
C LEU A 141 -19.73 5.62 -0.43
N GLU A 142 -20.90 6.26 -0.35
CA GLU A 142 -21.91 5.96 0.67
C GLU A 142 -22.57 4.60 0.42
N ASP A 143 -22.92 4.28 -0.83
CA ASP A 143 -23.41 2.95 -1.22
C ASP A 143 -22.38 1.86 -0.92
N LEU A 144 -21.09 2.14 -1.16
CA LEU A 144 -20.01 1.22 -0.79
C LEU A 144 -19.93 1.00 0.72
N ALA A 145 -20.11 2.06 1.51
CA ALA A 145 -20.11 1.98 2.96
C ALA A 145 -21.34 1.21 3.49
N PHE A 146 -22.51 1.31 2.85
CA PHE A 146 -23.69 0.55 3.24
C PHE A 146 -23.61 -0.94 2.88
N ASN A 147 -22.92 -1.28 1.79
CA ASN A 147 -22.73 -2.67 1.34
C ASN A 147 -21.70 -3.46 2.18
N GLN A 148 -21.21 -2.91 3.29
CA GLN A 148 -20.20 -3.45 4.22
C GLN A 148 -20.50 -4.78 4.91
N LYS A 149 -21.59 -5.48 4.57
CA LYS A 149 -21.83 -6.83 5.08
C LYS A 149 -20.79 -7.87 4.63
N ALA A 150 -19.90 -7.53 3.70
CA ALA A 150 -18.79 -8.38 3.27
C ALA A 150 -17.49 -8.05 4.02
N THR A 151 -16.83 -9.07 4.57
CA THR A 151 -15.57 -9.03 5.32
C THR A 151 -14.36 -8.44 4.58
N ASN A 152 -14.53 -7.98 3.33
CA ASN A 152 -13.50 -7.47 2.44
C ASN A 152 -13.89 -6.06 1.97
N LEU A 153 -13.53 -5.06 2.76
CA LEU A 153 -13.65 -3.66 2.36
C LEU A 153 -12.79 -3.40 1.10
N PRO A 154 -13.33 -2.79 0.04
CA PRO A 154 -12.65 -2.67 -1.26
C PRO A 154 -11.35 -1.85 -1.18
N CYS A 155 -11.39 -0.75 -0.42
CA CYS A 155 -10.31 0.24 -0.37
C CYS A 155 -9.50 0.18 0.93
N ARG A 156 -9.48 -0.96 1.65
CA ARG A 156 -8.79 -1.08 2.95
C ARG A 156 -7.29 -0.80 2.90
N GLN A 157 -6.69 -0.96 1.72
CA GLN A 157 -5.25 -0.74 1.51
C GLN A 157 -4.95 0.64 0.92
N MET A 158 -5.99 1.37 0.50
CA MET A 158 -5.85 2.70 -0.05
C MET A 158 -5.47 3.70 1.03
N HIS A 159 -4.52 4.54 0.69
CA HIS A 159 -4.08 5.65 1.51
C HIS A 159 -4.48 6.96 0.83
N PHE A 160 -4.85 7.99 1.58
CA PHE A 160 -5.33 9.22 0.95
C PHE A 160 -4.96 10.51 1.68
N ALA A 161 -4.98 11.62 0.96
CA ALA A 161 -4.93 12.96 1.52
C ALA A 161 -5.91 13.86 0.77
N VAL A 162 -6.53 14.81 1.48
CA VAL A 162 -7.55 15.69 0.90
C VAL A 162 -7.13 17.14 1.06
N LEU A 163 -7.23 17.91 -0.03
CA LEU A 163 -7.01 19.34 -0.10
C LEU A 163 -8.33 20.03 -0.51
N GLY A 164 -8.94 20.74 0.42
CA GLY A 164 -10.12 21.56 0.16
C GLY A 164 -9.75 22.97 -0.29
N ILE A 165 -10.32 23.43 -1.40
CA ILE A 165 -10.16 24.80 -1.91
C ILE A 165 -11.44 25.56 -1.55
N GLY A 166 -11.37 26.59 -0.73
CA GLY A 166 -12.58 27.31 -0.34
C GLY A 166 -12.31 28.71 0.17
N ASP A 167 -13.35 29.54 0.18
CA ASP A 167 -13.29 30.87 0.78
C ASP A 167 -13.86 30.85 2.21
N PRO A 168 -13.08 31.20 3.24
CA PRO A 168 -13.58 31.32 4.61
C PRO A 168 -14.71 32.35 4.76
N ARG A 169 -14.88 33.28 3.80
CA ARG A 169 -15.99 34.24 3.79
C ARG A 169 -17.37 33.61 3.51
N SER A 170 -17.40 32.38 3.00
CA SER A 170 -18.62 31.59 2.74
C SER A 170 -19.36 31.14 4.03
N GLY A 171 -18.80 31.47 5.21
CA GLY A 171 -19.41 31.15 6.51
C GLY A 171 -18.95 29.81 7.07
N HIS A 172 -18.70 29.79 8.39
CA HIS A 172 -18.05 28.68 9.09
C HIS A 172 -18.77 27.32 8.98
N LYS A 173 -20.08 27.30 8.71
CA LYS A 173 -20.87 26.06 8.63
C LYS A 173 -20.76 25.35 7.28
N GLN A 174 -20.56 26.09 6.20
CA GLN A 174 -20.46 25.55 4.83
C GLN A 174 -19.01 25.44 4.35
N TYR A 175 -18.08 26.13 5.02
CA TYR A 175 -16.66 26.08 4.70
C TYR A 175 -16.12 24.63 4.68
N ASN A 176 -15.69 24.21 3.49
CA ASN A 176 -15.12 22.89 3.20
C ASN A 176 -15.97 21.69 3.62
N ARG A 177 -17.31 21.83 3.59
CA ARG A 177 -18.24 20.74 3.90
C ARG A 177 -17.96 19.51 3.03
N VAL A 178 -17.72 19.71 1.73
CA VAL A 178 -17.47 18.65 0.73
C VAL A 178 -16.20 17.87 1.05
N ALA A 179 -15.07 18.57 1.28
CA ALA A 179 -13.81 17.92 1.64
C ALA A 179 -13.90 17.13 2.96
N ARG A 180 -14.66 17.65 3.94
CA ARG A 180 -14.96 16.93 5.20
C ARG A 180 -15.86 15.71 4.97
N ALA A 181 -16.88 15.82 4.11
CA ALA A 181 -17.77 14.71 3.77
C ALA A 181 -16.99 13.59 3.06
N LEU A 182 -16.16 13.94 2.08
CA LEU A 182 -15.27 13.02 1.38
C LEU A 182 -14.35 12.28 2.34
N THR A 183 -13.66 13.01 3.22
CA THR A 183 -12.74 12.41 4.22
C THR A 183 -13.47 11.39 5.10
N ARG A 184 -14.68 11.70 5.56
CA ARG A 184 -15.49 10.77 6.35
C ARG A 184 -15.88 9.53 5.56
N ARG A 185 -16.39 9.70 4.33
CA ARG A 185 -16.83 8.58 3.48
C ARG A 185 -15.66 7.66 3.07
N LEU A 186 -14.49 8.22 2.78
CA LEU A 186 -13.26 7.47 2.52
C LEU A 186 -12.80 6.66 3.75
N ASN A 187 -12.86 7.26 4.94
CA ASN A 187 -12.58 6.52 6.17
C ASN A 187 -13.60 5.39 6.40
N SER A 188 -14.88 5.63 6.10
CA SER A 188 -15.93 4.61 6.23
C SER A 188 -15.64 3.38 5.36
N ILE A 189 -15.19 3.54 4.12
CA ILE A 189 -14.84 2.40 3.23
C ILE A 189 -13.51 1.70 3.59
N GLY A 190 -12.85 2.12 4.68
CA GLY A 190 -11.61 1.53 5.18
C GLY A 190 -10.32 2.12 4.62
N ALA A 191 -10.38 3.20 3.84
CA ALA A 191 -9.19 3.91 3.40
C ALA A 191 -8.55 4.66 4.59
N VAL A 192 -7.23 4.85 4.56
CA VAL A 192 -6.46 5.45 5.66
C VAL A 192 -5.92 6.81 5.24
N ALA A 193 -6.22 7.85 6.01
CA ALA A 193 -5.66 9.18 5.78
C ALA A 193 -4.15 9.19 6.07
N LEU A 194 -3.33 9.58 5.09
CA LEU A 194 -1.87 9.79 5.24
C LEU A 194 -1.55 11.10 5.90
N TYR A 195 -2.36 12.12 5.61
CA TYR A 195 -2.15 13.48 6.05
C TYR A 195 -3.49 14.07 6.49
N PRO A 196 -3.50 14.92 7.53
CA PRO A 196 -4.70 15.63 7.93
C PRO A 196 -5.32 16.41 6.77
N LEU A 197 -6.63 16.57 6.82
CA LEU A 197 -7.39 17.37 5.86
C LEU A 197 -6.89 18.82 5.91
N CYS A 198 -6.43 19.33 4.77
CA CYS A 198 -5.93 20.70 4.63
C CYS A 198 -6.84 21.56 3.78
N TYR A 199 -6.76 22.87 4.01
CA TYR A 199 -7.57 23.85 3.32
C TYR A 199 -6.69 24.96 2.74
N ILE A 200 -7.00 25.39 1.52
CA ILE A 200 -6.37 26.53 0.88
C ILE A 200 -7.41 27.59 0.55
N CYS A 201 -7.02 28.84 0.68
CA CYS A 201 -7.91 29.98 0.48
C CYS A 201 -7.66 30.62 -0.89
N SER A 202 -8.71 30.70 -1.71
CA SER A 202 -8.68 31.31 -3.04
C SER A 202 -8.39 32.82 -3.01
N HIS A 203 -8.74 33.51 -1.93
CA HIS A 203 -8.54 34.96 -1.75
C HIS A 203 -7.34 35.31 -0.85
N SER A 204 -6.45 34.36 -0.57
CA SER A 204 -5.27 34.62 0.24
C SER A 204 -4.26 35.52 -0.48
N LYS A 205 -3.57 36.38 0.29
CA LYS A 205 -2.49 37.26 -0.20
C LYS A 205 -1.29 36.48 -0.74
N ALA A 206 -1.07 35.26 -0.27
CA ALA A 206 0.05 34.41 -0.69
C ALA A 206 -0.14 33.80 -2.10
N GLY A 207 -1.34 33.86 -2.67
CA GLY A 207 -1.69 33.18 -3.92
C GLY A 207 -2.02 31.70 -3.71
N LEU A 208 -2.87 31.16 -4.58
CA LEU A 208 -3.38 29.77 -4.48
C LEU A 208 -2.27 28.74 -4.73
N GLU A 209 -1.44 28.98 -5.73
CA GLU A 209 -0.35 28.08 -6.17
C GLU A 209 0.73 27.91 -5.10
N LYS A 210 1.10 28.98 -4.37
CA LYS A 210 2.10 28.90 -3.29
C LYS A 210 1.61 28.05 -2.13
N GLN A 211 0.34 28.19 -1.74
CA GLN A 211 -0.26 27.35 -0.70
C GLN A 211 -0.30 25.88 -1.12
N ALA A 212 -0.67 25.61 -2.38
CA ALA A 212 -0.66 24.27 -2.94
C ALA A 212 0.75 23.67 -3.01
N ALA A 213 1.77 24.46 -3.35
CA ALA A 213 3.17 24.04 -3.34
C ALA A 213 3.67 23.72 -1.92
N GLY A 214 3.27 24.52 -0.92
CA GLY A 214 3.55 24.25 0.48
C GLY A 214 2.94 22.92 0.95
N TRP A 215 1.69 22.67 0.57
CA TRP A 215 1.02 21.39 0.84
C TRP A 215 1.70 20.22 0.11
N ALA A 216 2.01 20.36 -1.17
CA ALA A 216 2.70 19.34 -1.97
C ALA A 216 4.05 18.96 -1.35
N SER A 217 4.81 19.94 -0.86
CA SER A 217 6.09 19.72 -0.18
C SER A 217 5.94 18.94 1.13
N CYS A 218 4.85 19.16 1.87
CA CYS A 218 4.54 18.40 3.07
C CYS A 218 4.14 16.96 2.73
N ILE A 219 3.30 16.79 1.72
CA ILE A 219 2.87 15.46 1.23
C ILE A 219 4.06 14.66 0.72
N ALA A 220 4.98 15.25 -0.03
CA ALA A 220 6.19 14.57 -0.52
C ALA A 220 6.97 13.92 0.64
N LYS A 221 7.21 14.66 1.72
CA LYS A 221 7.89 14.14 2.93
C LYS A 221 7.12 12.98 3.57
N VAL A 222 5.80 13.06 3.61
CA VAL A 222 4.94 12.03 4.19
C VAL A 222 4.93 10.78 3.33
N VAL A 223 4.85 10.92 2.01
CA VAL A 223 4.91 9.81 1.05
C VAL A 223 6.28 9.13 1.11
N ASP A 224 7.38 9.89 1.18
CA ASP A 224 8.72 9.33 1.33
C ASP A 224 8.89 8.56 2.66
N LYS A 225 8.31 9.08 3.76
CA LYS A 225 8.29 8.36 5.04
C LYS A 225 7.44 7.08 4.97
N TYR A 226 6.36 7.10 4.20
CA TYR A 226 5.48 5.94 4.03
C TYR A 226 6.12 4.86 3.15
N THR A 227 6.68 5.23 2.00
CA THR A 227 7.41 4.33 1.10
C THR A 227 8.63 3.70 1.77
N THR A 228 9.38 4.46 2.56
CA THR A 228 10.51 3.92 3.35
C THR A 228 10.06 2.95 4.44
N ARG A 229 8.87 3.13 5.04
CA ARG A 229 8.30 2.17 5.99
C ARG A 229 7.90 0.85 5.32
N ILE A 230 7.23 0.91 4.16
CA ILE A 230 6.84 -0.28 3.40
C ILE A 230 8.08 -1.09 3.03
N THR A 231 9.09 -0.45 2.46
CA THR A 231 10.32 -1.12 2.03
C THR A 231 11.11 -1.74 3.18
N LYS A 232 11.15 -1.11 4.37
CA LYS A 232 11.77 -1.69 5.57
C LYS A 232 11.01 -2.91 6.09
N CYS A 233 9.69 -2.82 6.21
CA CYS A 233 8.84 -3.92 6.68
C CYS A 233 8.84 -5.11 5.70
N SER A 234 8.98 -4.83 4.40
CA SER A 234 9.11 -5.87 3.38
C SER A 234 10.42 -6.65 3.48
N ARG A 235 11.51 -6.01 3.95
CA ARG A 235 12.85 -6.61 4.12
C ARG A 235 13.06 -7.34 5.44
N SER A 236 12.37 -6.96 6.52
CA SER A 236 12.58 -7.55 7.86
C SER A 236 11.97 -8.94 8.05
N PHE A 237 11.14 -9.43 7.12
CA PHE A 237 10.46 -10.73 7.26
C PHE A 237 11.34 -11.96 6.93
N TRP A 238 12.52 -11.76 6.31
CA TRP A 238 13.32 -12.88 5.76
C TRP A 238 14.65 -13.17 6.46
N TYR A 239 14.96 -12.54 7.58
CA TYR A 239 16.09 -12.99 8.40
C TYR A 239 15.63 -14.00 9.44
N TYR A 240 15.92 -15.28 9.18
CA TYR A 240 16.04 -16.27 10.23
C TYR A 240 17.03 -15.72 11.27
N ASN A 241 16.50 -15.36 12.42
CA ASN A 241 17.26 -14.91 13.57
C ASN A 241 17.92 -16.14 14.19
N SER A 242 19.12 -16.52 13.71
CA SER A 242 20.02 -17.36 14.49
C SER A 242 20.91 -16.44 15.33
N GLU A 243 20.79 -16.62 16.64
CA GLU A 243 21.69 -16.10 17.68
C GLU A 243 21.50 -14.63 18.09
N SER A 244 20.70 -14.41 19.14
CA SER A 244 21.26 -14.31 20.49
C SER A 244 20.25 -13.62 21.40
N SER A 245 19.83 -14.34 22.43
CA SER A 245 19.10 -13.84 23.58
C SER A 245 19.77 -12.59 24.17
N SER A 246 19.03 -11.48 24.26
CA SER A 246 19.18 -10.59 25.41
C SER A 246 17.81 -9.98 25.73
N ASN A 247 17.35 -10.32 26.93
CA ASN A 247 16.11 -9.86 27.52
C ASN A 247 16.06 -8.33 27.54
N LYS A 248 15.00 -7.74 26.99
CA LYS A 248 14.43 -6.51 27.52
C LYS A 248 12.92 -6.66 27.60
N SER A 249 12.47 -6.56 28.84
CA SER A 249 11.13 -6.70 29.36
C SER A 249 10.15 -5.77 28.68
N ASP A 250 8.98 -6.33 28.38
CA ASP A 250 7.76 -5.65 28.01
C ASP A 250 7.36 -4.61 29.06
N THR A 251 6.97 -3.43 28.59
CA THR A 251 6.10 -2.53 29.37
C THR A 251 5.08 -2.02 28.37
N ASP A 252 3.90 -2.63 28.44
CA ASP A 252 2.73 -2.26 27.67
C ASP A 252 2.30 -0.84 28.07
N GLY A 253 2.22 0.03 27.07
CA GLY A 253 1.73 1.39 27.16
C GLY A 253 0.97 1.70 25.87
N ASP A 254 -0.22 1.10 25.75
CA ASP A 254 -1.19 1.43 24.73
C ASP A 254 -1.67 2.87 24.92
N GLU A 255 -1.06 3.81 24.19
CA GLU A 255 -1.63 5.14 23.96
C GLU A 255 -1.99 5.27 22.48
N GLN A 256 -3.21 4.84 22.16
CA GLN A 256 -3.95 5.34 21.00
C GLN A 256 -4.26 6.83 21.24
N GLU A 257 -3.35 7.70 20.85
CA GLU A 257 -3.65 9.13 20.67
C GLU A 257 -3.78 9.41 19.17
N PHE A 258 -4.86 8.88 18.58
CA PHE A 258 -5.35 9.33 17.29
C PHE A 258 -6.67 10.07 17.54
N LEU A 259 -6.66 11.36 17.17
CA LEU A 259 -7.74 12.36 17.24
C LEU A 259 -7.76 13.21 18.52
N SER A 260 -6.92 14.25 18.54
CA SER A 260 -7.42 15.57 18.91
C SER A 260 -7.59 16.40 17.64
N ASP A 261 -8.77 16.99 17.48
CA ASP A 261 -9.21 17.88 16.42
C ASP A 261 -8.28 19.11 16.31
N HIS A 262 -7.11 18.95 15.68
CA HIS A 262 -6.18 20.05 15.41
C HIS A 262 -6.30 20.45 13.94
N VAL A 263 -7.06 21.52 13.70
CA VAL A 263 -7.06 22.22 12.41
C VAL A 263 -5.79 23.05 12.37
N ASP A 264 -4.75 22.53 11.72
CA ASP A 264 -3.54 23.32 11.43
C ASP A 264 -3.85 24.30 10.32
N TYR A 265 -4.22 25.51 10.72
CA TYR A 265 -4.08 26.68 9.87
C TYR A 265 -2.58 26.95 9.71
N ILE A 266 -2.10 27.00 8.47
CA ILE A 266 -0.76 27.49 8.18
C ILE A 266 -0.74 28.98 8.56
N HIS A 267 -0.27 29.29 9.77
CA HIS A 267 -0.02 30.66 10.20
C HIS A 267 1.40 31.02 9.75
N GLU A 268 1.50 31.92 8.78
CA GLU A 268 2.77 32.64 8.55
C GLU A 268 2.98 33.56 9.76
N SER A 269 4.05 33.30 10.51
CA SER A 269 4.60 34.21 11.50
C SER A 269 5.22 35.40 10.78
N GLU A 270 4.64 36.59 10.98
CA GLU A 270 5.24 37.87 10.61
C GLU A 270 6.59 38.00 11.34
N ASN A 271 7.68 38.12 10.58
CA ASN A 271 8.95 38.59 11.10
C ASN A 271 8.88 40.12 11.17
N ASP A 272 8.95 40.64 12.39
CA ASP A 272 9.31 42.03 12.67
C ASP A 272 10.74 42.31 12.18
N ALA A 273 10.86 43.26 11.25
CA ALA A 273 12.03 44.04 10.86
C ALA A 273 11.46 45.13 9.92
N ASP A 274 11.53 46.44 10.15
CA ASP A 274 12.56 47.23 10.80
C ASP A 274 11.96 48.51 11.40
N GLY A 275 12.49 48.93 12.53
CA GLY A 275 12.64 50.35 12.82
C GLY A 275 13.98 50.82 12.27
N ASP A 276 13.96 51.88 11.47
CA ASP A 276 14.86 53.03 11.59
C ASP A 276 14.43 54.14 10.59
N ASP A 277 14.59 55.37 11.08
CA ASP A 277 14.28 56.73 10.56
C ASP A 277 12.83 57.25 10.58
#